data_AF-A0AAE4GAQ8-F1
#
_entry.id   AF-A0AAE4GAQ8-F1
#
_cell.length_a   1.000
_cell.length_b   1.000
_cell.length_c   1.000
_cell.angle_alpha   90.00
_cell.angle_beta   90.00
_cell.angle_gamma   90.00
#
_symmetry.space_group_name_H-M   'P 1'
#
loop_
_entity.id
_entity.type
_entity.pdbx_description
1 polymer ?
#
loop_
_entity_poly.entity_id
_entity_poly.type
_entity_poly.pdbx_seq_one_letter_code
_entity_poly.pdbx_strand_id
1 'polypeptide(L)'
;MKNTNTQELVQHEYAFDCTLTAAIRVRATSREEAEEKLRKVMDAADCNGGAWPDGEPILFEASVDDGPIVLFQVDGDEVDRAASPLPHVQAVLGQIFARCEPSEIDLVVNRVMGVHPDSAAAGEDFESQVRGTGCIGDAAVVCQEFSTISGRTVADVQILLGRALAADGITDWAPGNAAAKLVNGPWCESSAGDEAHRYLDISTAHISQATMNFLEGRAGSNAIGQTVAAYEYGVFVSVPDLADVKNDVPEDLRQVFNYARKRKCSVVRFDTDGDGHRDLPTFDW
;
A
#
# COMPACT_ATOMS: atom_id res chain seq x y z
N MET A 1 -29.44 61.69 13.76
CA MET A 1 -29.77 60.73 12.69
C MET A 1 -28.54 59.90 12.42
N LYS A 2 -28.56 58.59 12.73
CA LYS A 2 -27.41 57.70 12.50
C LYS A 2 -27.52 57.14 11.08
N ASN A 3 -26.67 57.60 10.16
CA ASN A 3 -26.47 56.95 8.88
C ASN A 3 -25.92 55.55 9.14
N THR A 4 -26.78 54.54 9.02
CA THR A 4 -26.36 53.15 9.07
C THR A 4 -25.93 52.83 7.65
N ASN A 5 -24.61 52.86 7.43
CA ASN A 5 -24.00 52.50 6.16
C ASN A 5 -24.10 50.98 6.03
N THR A 6 -25.23 50.50 5.50
CA THR A 6 -25.41 49.08 5.20
C THR A 6 -24.51 48.77 4.01
N GLN A 7 -23.31 48.27 4.29
CA GLN A 7 -22.49 47.67 3.24
C GLN A 7 -23.27 46.48 2.68
N GLU A 8 -23.69 46.58 1.42
CA GLU A 8 -24.18 45.42 0.68
C GLU A 8 -23.07 44.37 0.67
N LEU A 9 -23.35 43.21 1.25
CA LEU A 9 -22.46 42.08 1.18
C LEU A 9 -22.47 41.58 -0.26
N VAL A 10 -21.34 41.71 -0.93
CA VAL A 10 -21.13 41.16 -2.26
C VAL A 10 -21.19 39.63 -2.15
N GLN A 11 -22.09 39.02 -2.92
CA GLN A 11 -22.15 37.56 -3.02
C GLN A 11 -21.03 37.08 -3.96
N HIS A 12 -20.36 36.01 -3.54
CA HIS A 12 -19.30 35.35 -4.30
C HIS A 12 -19.70 33.89 -4.54
N GLU A 13 -19.35 33.37 -5.71
CA GLU A 13 -19.49 31.96 -6.06
C GLU A 13 -18.24 31.20 -5.61
N TYR A 14 -18.42 30.03 -5.01
CA TYR A 14 -17.36 29.15 -4.53
C TYR A 14 -17.61 27.74 -5.03
N ALA A 15 -16.57 27.06 -5.49
CA ALA A 15 -16.61 25.66 -5.87
C ALA A 15 -15.78 24.84 -4.87
N PHE A 16 -16.26 23.65 -4.54
CA PHE A 16 -15.60 22.72 -3.63
C PHE A 16 -15.50 21.37 -4.30
N ASP A 17 -14.34 20.73 -4.16
CA ASP A 17 -14.19 19.31 -4.50
C ASP A 17 -14.71 18.47 -3.33
N CYS A 18 -15.54 17.47 -3.62
CA CYS A 18 -16.24 16.66 -2.63
C CYS A 18 -16.33 15.21 -3.09
N THR A 19 -15.84 14.28 -2.27
CA THR A 19 -16.01 12.85 -2.52
C THR A 19 -17.39 12.39 -2.03
N LEU A 20 -18.20 11.83 -2.93
CA LEU A 20 -19.50 11.25 -2.61
C LEU A 20 -19.45 9.72 -2.70
N THR A 21 -20.07 9.04 -1.75
CA THR A 21 -20.32 7.59 -1.83
C THR A 21 -21.76 7.34 -2.22
N ALA A 22 -21.99 6.62 -3.32
CA ALA A 22 -23.32 6.25 -3.80
C ALA A 22 -23.44 4.75 -4.05
N ALA A 23 -24.63 4.20 -3.86
CA ALA A 23 -24.97 2.83 -4.23
C ALA A 23 -25.88 2.85 -5.47
N ILE A 24 -25.34 2.41 -6.61
CA ILE A 24 -26.03 2.43 -7.90
C ILE A 24 -26.33 0.99 -8.34
N ARG A 25 -27.58 0.71 -8.70
CA ARG A 25 -27.99 -0.59 -9.25
C ARG A 25 -27.96 -0.54 -10.76
N VAL A 26 -27.16 -1.41 -11.38
CA VAL A 26 -27.03 -1.50 -12.84
C VAL A 26 -27.59 -2.84 -13.32
N ARG A 27 -28.42 -2.83 -14.36
CA ARG A 27 -28.89 -4.06 -15.03
C ARG A 27 -27.95 -4.43 -16.17
N ALA A 28 -27.30 -5.58 -16.05
CA ALA A 28 -26.36 -6.12 -17.05
C ALA A 28 -26.38 -7.65 -17.04
N THR A 29 -25.78 -8.26 -18.06
CA THR A 29 -25.64 -9.72 -18.19
C THR A 29 -24.32 -10.25 -17.62
N SER A 30 -23.35 -9.37 -17.37
CA SER A 30 -22.09 -9.68 -16.67
C SER A 30 -21.64 -8.50 -15.79
N ARG A 31 -20.62 -8.74 -14.96
CA ARG A 31 -19.98 -7.71 -14.12
C ARG A 31 -19.29 -6.66 -14.99
N GLU A 32 -18.54 -7.10 -15.98
CA GLU A 32 -17.77 -6.23 -16.89
C GLU A 32 -18.71 -5.29 -17.66
N GLU A 33 -19.83 -5.81 -18.16
CA GLU A 33 -20.86 -4.99 -18.82
C GLU A 33 -21.51 -4.00 -17.85
N ALA A 34 -21.70 -4.37 -16.57
CA ALA A 34 -22.24 -3.47 -15.55
C ALA A 34 -21.28 -2.32 -15.26
N GLU A 35 -19.99 -2.61 -15.13
CA GLU A 35 -18.93 -1.62 -14.87
C GLU A 35 -18.79 -0.66 -16.06
N GLU A 36 -18.76 -1.16 -17.30
CA GLU A 36 -18.72 -0.33 -18.51
C GLU A 36 -19.94 0.59 -18.60
N LYS A 37 -21.15 0.06 -18.39
CA LYS A 37 -22.39 0.85 -18.36
C LYS A 37 -22.34 1.93 -17.29
N LEU A 38 -21.84 1.61 -16.10
CA LEU A 38 -21.75 2.55 -15.00
C LEU A 38 -20.78 3.69 -15.33
N ARG A 39 -19.57 3.37 -15.80
CA ARG A 39 -18.57 4.38 -16.19
C ARG A 39 -19.12 5.29 -17.28
N LYS A 40 -19.74 4.72 -18.31
CA LYS A 40 -20.30 5.50 -19.43
C LYS A 40 -21.42 6.44 -19.01
N VAL A 41 -22.30 6.02 -18.10
CA VAL A 41 -23.42 6.86 -17.64
C VAL A 41 -22.95 7.93 -16.66
N MET A 42 -21.91 7.63 -15.88
CA MET A 42 -21.37 8.54 -14.88
C MET A 42 -20.24 9.42 -15.43
N ASP A 43 -19.81 9.30 -16.68
CA ASP A 43 -18.73 10.17 -17.20
C ASP A 43 -19.23 11.62 -17.36
N ALA A 44 -18.86 12.49 -16.42
CA ALA A 44 -19.33 13.87 -16.32
C ALA A 44 -20.86 13.97 -16.28
N ALA A 45 -21.50 13.15 -15.43
CA ALA A 45 -22.95 13.13 -15.33
C ALA A 45 -23.48 14.35 -14.58
N ASP A 46 -24.38 15.11 -15.22
CA ASP A 46 -25.15 16.17 -14.58
C ASP A 46 -26.05 15.57 -13.48
N CYS A 47 -25.76 15.92 -12.23
CA CYS A 47 -26.49 15.46 -11.06
C CYS A 47 -27.23 16.62 -10.38
N ASN A 48 -28.39 16.30 -9.82
CA ASN A 48 -29.20 17.24 -9.04
C ASN A 48 -29.26 16.76 -7.59
N GLY A 49 -28.65 17.52 -6.68
CA GLY A 49 -28.58 17.25 -5.24
C GLY A 49 -29.79 17.75 -4.45
N GLY A 50 -30.83 18.25 -5.11
CA GLY A 50 -32.00 18.90 -4.54
C GLY A 50 -32.09 20.38 -4.93
N ALA A 51 -32.62 21.20 -4.03
CA ALA A 51 -32.74 22.64 -4.23
C ALA A 51 -32.27 23.39 -2.98
N TRP A 52 -31.70 24.57 -3.19
CA TRP A 52 -31.40 25.55 -2.16
C TRP A 52 -32.70 26.06 -1.50
N PRO A 53 -32.63 26.72 -0.33
CA PRO A 53 -33.81 27.27 0.34
C PRO A 53 -34.62 28.28 -0.49
N ASP A 54 -34.01 28.91 -1.50
CA ASP A 54 -34.67 29.81 -2.46
C ASP A 54 -35.32 29.08 -3.64
N GLY A 55 -35.12 27.75 -3.75
CA GLY A 55 -35.68 26.90 -4.79
C GLY A 55 -34.77 26.65 -5.99
N GLU A 56 -33.60 27.28 -6.06
CA GLU A 56 -32.64 27.04 -7.14
C GLU A 56 -32.03 25.63 -7.03
N PRO A 57 -31.85 24.90 -8.14
CA PRO A 57 -31.34 23.53 -8.09
C PRO A 57 -29.86 23.49 -7.67
N ILE A 58 -29.50 22.47 -6.90
CA ILE A 58 -28.10 22.16 -6.59
C ILE A 58 -27.57 21.25 -7.70
N LEU A 59 -26.79 21.81 -8.61
CA LEU A 59 -26.19 21.07 -9.72
C LEU A 59 -24.74 20.71 -9.40
N PHE A 60 -24.33 19.50 -9.75
CA PHE A 60 -22.94 19.06 -9.68
C PHE A 60 -22.66 18.01 -10.74
N GLU A 61 -21.39 17.86 -11.12
CA GLU A 61 -20.95 16.78 -11.99
C GLU A 61 -20.48 15.61 -11.11
N ALA A 62 -20.85 14.39 -11.47
CA ALA A 62 -20.35 13.19 -10.83
C ALA A 62 -19.61 12.35 -11.87
N SER A 63 -18.46 11.80 -11.47
CA SER A 63 -17.70 10.80 -12.22
C SER A 63 -17.35 9.62 -11.33
N VAL A 64 -17.24 8.43 -11.91
CA VAL A 64 -16.70 7.27 -11.21
C VAL A 64 -15.18 7.41 -11.20
N ASP A 65 -14.58 7.26 -10.02
CA ASP A 65 -13.13 7.24 -9.87
C ASP A 65 -12.48 6.20 -10.80
N ASP A 66 -11.26 6.46 -11.26
CA ASP A 66 -10.52 5.57 -12.15
C ASP A 66 -10.14 4.24 -11.45
N GLY A 67 -10.27 4.18 -10.12
CA GLY A 67 -10.11 2.97 -9.32
C GLY A 67 -11.12 1.84 -9.59
N PRO A 68 -10.90 0.66 -8.97
CA PRO A 68 -11.79 -0.49 -9.12
C PRO A 68 -13.17 -0.25 -8.47
N ILE A 69 -14.24 -0.60 -9.20
CA ILE A 69 -15.61 -0.49 -8.69
C ILE A 69 -15.89 -1.63 -7.71
N VAL A 70 -16.28 -1.27 -6.48
CA VAL A 70 -16.59 -2.24 -5.43
C VAL A 70 -18.00 -2.80 -5.63
N LEU A 71 -18.09 -4.04 -6.11
CA LEU A 71 -19.34 -4.79 -6.15
C LEU A 71 -19.63 -5.39 -4.76
N PHE A 72 -20.75 -5.00 -4.14
CA PHE A 72 -21.14 -5.49 -2.81
C PHE A 72 -22.43 -6.31 -2.79
N GLN A 73 -23.24 -6.29 -3.86
CA GLN A 73 -24.50 -7.04 -3.93
C GLN A 73 -24.83 -7.47 -5.37
N VAL A 74 -25.33 -8.70 -5.55
CA VAL A 74 -25.90 -9.21 -6.82
C VAL A 74 -27.28 -9.78 -6.51
N ASP A 75 -28.31 -9.30 -7.21
CA ASP A 75 -29.71 -9.77 -7.07
C ASP A 75 -30.28 -9.80 -5.64
N GLY A 76 -29.75 -8.96 -4.75
CA GLY A 76 -30.19 -8.89 -3.35
C GLY A 76 -29.29 -9.65 -2.38
N ASP A 77 -28.38 -10.49 -2.88
CA ASP A 77 -27.43 -11.26 -2.08
C ASP A 77 -26.11 -10.49 -1.94
N GLU A 78 -25.60 -10.41 -0.71
CA GLU A 78 -24.29 -9.80 -0.44
C GLU A 78 -23.18 -10.60 -1.14
N VAL A 79 -22.29 -9.89 -1.83
CA VAL A 79 -21.07 -10.50 -2.35
C VAL A 79 -20.06 -10.52 -1.21
N ASP A 80 -19.58 -11.71 -0.85
CA ASP A 80 -18.60 -11.86 0.22
C ASP A 80 -17.34 -11.03 -0.10
N ARG A 81 -17.13 -9.96 0.68
CA ARG A 81 -16.01 -9.02 0.49
C ARG A 81 -14.65 -9.69 0.68
N ALA A 82 -14.59 -10.85 1.32
CA ALA A 82 -13.37 -11.65 1.44
C ALA A 82 -12.90 -12.24 0.09
N ALA A 83 -13.75 -12.19 -0.94
CA ALA A 83 -13.42 -12.59 -2.31
C ALA A 83 -13.18 -11.39 -3.24
N SER A 84 -12.60 -10.30 -2.73
CA SER A 84 -11.92 -9.35 -3.61
C SER A 84 -10.92 -10.15 -4.46
N PRO A 85 -10.93 -10.05 -5.80
CA PRO A 85 -9.99 -10.78 -6.63
C PRO A 85 -8.62 -10.13 -6.44
N LEU A 86 -7.93 -10.47 -5.35
CA LEU A 86 -6.49 -10.53 -5.43
C LEU A 86 -6.19 -11.44 -6.64
N PRO A 87 -5.27 -11.05 -7.55
CA PRO A 87 -4.82 -11.94 -8.62
C PRO A 87 -4.63 -13.34 -8.05
N HIS A 88 -5.13 -14.38 -8.71
CA HIS A 88 -5.21 -15.72 -8.11
C HIS A 88 -3.82 -16.19 -7.64
N VAL A 89 -2.76 -15.72 -8.31
CA VAL A 89 -1.36 -15.89 -7.91
C VAL A 89 -1.03 -15.27 -6.56
N GLN A 90 -1.49 -14.06 -6.25
CA GLN A 90 -1.24 -13.37 -4.98
C GLN A 90 -1.96 -14.05 -3.81
N ALA A 91 -3.16 -14.59 -4.03
CA ALA A 91 -3.87 -15.39 -3.04
C ALA A 91 -3.16 -16.73 -2.75
N VAL A 92 -2.65 -17.41 -3.78
CA VAL A 92 -1.89 -18.67 -3.64
C VAL A 92 -0.55 -18.42 -2.96
N LEU A 93 0.20 -17.38 -3.37
CA LEU A 93 1.44 -17.00 -2.72
C LEU A 93 1.21 -16.56 -1.26
N GLY A 94 0.16 -15.78 -1.00
CA GLY A 94 -0.23 -15.40 0.35
C GLY A 94 -0.54 -16.60 1.24
N GLN A 95 -1.19 -17.65 0.73
CA GLN A 95 -1.43 -18.89 1.47
C GLN A 95 -0.15 -19.70 1.73
N ILE A 96 0.81 -19.66 0.81
CA ILE A 96 2.13 -20.29 0.97
C ILE A 96 2.94 -19.52 2.04
N PHE A 97 2.99 -18.19 1.96
CA PHE A 97 3.77 -17.35 2.88
C PHE A 97 3.17 -17.21 4.27
N ALA A 98 1.84 -17.23 4.42
CA ALA A 98 1.16 -17.14 5.72
C ALA A 98 1.47 -18.33 6.66
N ARG A 99 2.17 -19.36 6.18
CA ARG A 99 2.59 -20.54 6.94
C ARG A 99 4.10 -20.71 7.04
N CYS A 100 4.86 -19.73 6.56
CA CYS A 100 6.32 -19.70 6.67
C CYS A 100 6.71 -18.80 7.84
N GLU A 101 7.70 -19.21 8.62
CA GLU A 101 8.36 -18.31 9.55
C GLU A 101 9.12 -17.23 8.77
N PRO A 102 9.33 -16.01 9.30
CA PRO A 102 10.02 -14.93 8.58
C PRO A 102 11.41 -15.32 8.04
N SER A 103 12.13 -16.22 8.73
CA SER A 103 13.42 -16.75 8.28
C SER A 103 13.34 -17.72 7.09
N GLU A 104 12.14 -18.18 6.75
CA GLU A 104 11.88 -19.16 5.68
C GLU A 104 11.38 -18.50 4.39
N ILE A 105 10.92 -17.24 4.47
CA ILE A 105 10.35 -16.50 3.34
C ILE A 105 11.37 -16.40 2.19
N ASP A 106 12.61 -15.99 2.49
CA ASP A 106 13.67 -15.89 1.48
C ASP A 106 14.00 -17.25 0.87
N LEU A 107 13.91 -18.32 1.66
CA LEU A 107 14.16 -19.68 1.18
C LEU A 107 13.05 -20.16 0.25
N VAL A 108 11.79 -19.85 0.57
CA VAL A 108 10.62 -20.18 -0.25
C VAL A 108 10.61 -19.35 -1.53
N VAL A 109 10.91 -18.05 -1.46
CA VAL A 109 11.05 -17.19 -2.64
C VAL A 109 12.16 -17.72 -3.54
N ASN A 110 13.36 -17.96 -3.01
CA ASN A 110 14.49 -18.47 -3.80
C ASN A 110 14.18 -19.82 -4.44
N ARG A 111 13.43 -20.70 -3.75
CA ARG A 111 13.17 -22.07 -4.21
C ARG A 111 11.96 -22.19 -5.13
N VAL A 112 10.94 -21.35 -4.96
CA VAL A 112 9.80 -21.21 -5.90
C VAL A 112 10.25 -20.51 -7.19
N MET A 113 11.18 -19.55 -7.08
CA MET A 113 11.71 -18.80 -8.22
C MET A 113 12.94 -19.47 -8.87
N GLY A 114 13.46 -20.57 -8.31
CA GLY A 114 14.53 -21.37 -8.91
C GLY A 114 15.95 -20.81 -8.74
N VAL A 115 16.19 -19.91 -7.79
CA VAL A 115 17.52 -19.39 -7.45
C VAL A 115 18.23 -20.42 -6.56
N HIS A 116 19.24 -21.10 -7.11
CA HIS A 116 20.03 -22.07 -6.37
C HIS A 116 20.93 -21.33 -5.35
N PRO A 117 20.94 -21.69 -4.05
CA PRO A 117 21.73 -20.98 -3.03
C PRO A 117 23.24 -21.05 -3.27
N ASP A 118 23.72 -22.02 -4.06
CA ASP A 118 25.14 -22.20 -4.41
C ASP A 118 25.56 -21.58 -5.76
N SER A 119 24.76 -20.72 -6.41
CA SER A 119 25.25 -20.04 -7.61
C SER A 119 26.36 -19.05 -7.23
N ALA A 120 27.60 -19.37 -7.60
CA ALA A 120 28.83 -18.65 -7.28
C ALA A 120 28.96 -17.25 -7.94
N ALA A 121 27.88 -16.48 -8.03
CA ALA A 121 27.84 -15.12 -8.54
C ALA A 121 27.74 -14.12 -7.37
N ALA A 122 28.73 -14.10 -6.48
CA ALA A 122 28.77 -13.21 -5.32
C ALA A 122 29.04 -11.72 -5.68
N GLY A 123 28.68 -11.28 -6.89
CA GLY A 123 28.94 -9.91 -7.35
C GLY A 123 28.03 -9.41 -8.48
N GLU A 124 27.01 -10.18 -8.88
CA GLU A 124 26.04 -9.73 -9.89
C GLU A 124 24.73 -9.34 -9.21
N ASP A 125 24.05 -8.33 -9.76
CA ASP A 125 22.73 -7.91 -9.27
C ASP A 125 21.68 -9.01 -9.48
N PHE A 126 20.62 -8.95 -8.67
CA PHE A 126 19.52 -9.91 -8.65
C PHE A 126 18.92 -10.14 -10.05
N GLU A 127 18.86 -9.09 -10.88
CA GLU A 127 18.31 -9.16 -12.24
C GLU A 127 19.19 -10.01 -13.19
N SER A 128 20.51 -9.89 -13.06
CA SER A 128 21.49 -10.68 -13.82
C SER A 128 21.49 -12.15 -13.41
N GLN A 129 21.32 -12.44 -12.11
CA GLN A 129 21.20 -13.81 -11.59
C GLN A 129 19.95 -14.51 -12.14
N VAL A 130 18.81 -13.79 -12.18
CA VAL A 130 17.54 -14.30 -12.72
C VAL A 130 17.60 -14.52 -14.24
N ARG A 131 18.36 -13.70 -14.99
CA ARG A 131 18.55 -13.86 -16.44
C ARG A 131 19.58 -14.93 -16.82
N GLY A 132 20.58 -15.19 -15.96
CA GLY A 132 21.70 -16.09 -16.23
C GLY A 132 21.42 -17.58 -15.98
N THR A 133 20.50 -17.92 -15.07
CA THR A 133 20.14 -19.32 -14.78
C THR A 133 19.02 -19.82 -15.68
N GLY A 134 19.37 -20.22 -16.90
CA GLY A 134 18.52 -21.12 -17.67
C GLY A 134 18.57 -22.51 -17.06
N CYS A 135 17.60 -22.87 -16.21
CA CYS A 135 17.12 -24.23 -15.94
C CYS A 135 16.14 -24.22 -14.74
N ILE A 136 14.84 -24.01 -14.98
CA ILE A 136 13.83 -24.72 -14.19
C ILE A 136 13.50 -25.95 -15.05
N GLY A 137 14.23 -27.05 -14.85
CA GLY A 137 13.88 -28.32 -15.48
C GLY A 137 12.60 -28.89 -14.86
N ASP A 138 11.97 -29.86 -15.54
CA ASP A 138 10.75 -30.57 -15.12
C ASP A 138 10.81 -31.18 -13.70
N ALA A 139 12.00 -31.20 -13.11
CA ALA A 139 12.30 -31.61 -11.74
C ALA A 139 12.42 -30.42 -10.75
N ALA A 140 11.71 -29.30 -10.95
CA ALA A 140 11.62 -28.24 -9.96
C ALA A 140 11.13 -28.82 -8.63
N VAL A 141 12.08 -29.01 -7.72
CA VAL A 141 11.90 -29.70 -6.44
C VAL A 141 11.05 -28.80 -5.54
N VAL A 142 9.74 -29.00 -5.54
CA VAL A 142 8.98 -28.77 -4.31
C VAL A 142 9.59 -29.74 -3.32
N CYS A 143 10.28 -29.21 -2.31
CA CYS A 143 11.01 -30.02 -1.35
C CYS A 143 10.08 -31.09 -0.76
N GLN A 144 10.55 -32.33 -0.68
CA GLN A 144 9.74 -33.48 -0.23
C GLN A 144 9.17 -33.25 1.18
N GLU A 145 9.80 -32.38 1.97
CA GLU A 145 9.32 -31.92 3.28
C GLU A 145 7.98 -31.15 3.20
N PHE A 146 7.70 -30.42 2.12
CA PHE A 146 6.42 -29.76 1.88
C PHE A 146 5.32 -30.70 1.35
N SER A 147 5.67 -31.92 0.90
CA SER A 147 4.68 -32.92 0.45
C SER A 147 3.78 -33.47 1.57
N THR A 148 4.08 -33.12 2.82
CA THR A 148 3.32 -33.51 4.00
C THR A 148 2.47 -32.38 4.59
N ILE A 149 2.61 -31.14 4.11
CA ILE A 149 1.78 -30.03 4.59
C ILE A 149 0.40 -30.13 3.92
N SER A 150 -0.59 -30.53 4.72
CA SER A 150 -2.02 -30.64 4.33
C SER A 150 -2.37 -31.79 3.36
N GLY A 151 -1.54 -32.83 3.28
CA GLY A 151 -1.84 -34.05 2.49
C GLY A 151 -1.84 -33.86 0.97
N ARG A 152 -1.22 -32.78 0.47
CA ARG A 152 -1.10 -32.50 -0.96
C ARG A 152 0.31 -32.80 -1.45
N THR A 153 0.39 -33.46 -2.60
CA THR A 153 1.64 -33.80 -3.25
C THR A 153 2.25 -32.60 -3.96
N VAL A 154 3.53 -32.69 -4.30
CA VAL A 154 4.23 -31.74 -5.19
C VAL A 154 3.44 -31.49 -6.49
N ALA A 155 2.87 -32.55 -7.05
CA ALA A 155 2.06 -32.47 -8.26
C ALA A 155 0.78 -31.64 -8.05
N ASP A 156 0.15 -31.72 -6.87
CA ASP A 156 -1.05 -30.94 -6.55
C ASP A 156 -0.75 -29.44 -6.50
N VAL A 157 0.40 -29.05 -5.95
CA VAL A 157 0.85 -27.65 -5.89
C VAL A 157 1.16 -27.14 -7.30
N GLN A 158 1.83 -27.94 -8.13
CA GLN A 158 2.10 -27.60 -9.53
C GLN A 158 0.81 -27.42 -10.34
N ILE A 159 -0.19 -28.29 -10.14
CA ILE A 159 -1.51 -28.17 -10.78
C ILE A 159 -2.24 -26.91 -10.32
N LEU A 160 -2.20 -26.58 -9.03
CA LEU A 160 -2.82 -25.36 -8.50
C LEU A 160 -2.18 -24.10 -9.07
N LEU A 161 -0.84 -24.04 -9.09
CA LEU A 161 -0.11 -22.92 -9.64
C LEU A 161 -0.36 -22.77 -11.14
N GLY A 162 -0.35 -23.87 -11.89
CA GLY A 162 -0.67 -23.87 -13.32
C GLY A 162 -2.09 -23.37 -13.60
N ARG A 163 -3.08 -23.75 -12.77
CA ARG A 163 -4.46 -23.25 -12.87
C ARG A 163 -4.57 -21.76 -12.54
N ALA A 164 -3.88 -21.29 -11.50
CA ALA A 164 -3.88 -19.88 -11.12
C ALA A 164 -3.25 -19.01 -12.23
N LEU A 165 -2.12 -19.44 -12.78
CA LEU A 165 -1.45 -18.76 -13.89
C LEU A 165 -2.32 -18.73 -15.15
N ALA A 166 -2.97 -19.85 -15.49
CA ALA A 166 -3.88 -19.91 -16.63
C ALA A 166 -5.13 -19.03 -16.45
N ALA A 167 -5.66 -18.94 -15.21
CA ALA A 167 -6.77 -18.03 -14.88
C ALA A 167 -6.40 -16.56 -15.06
N ASP A 168 -5.12 -16.22 -14.84
CA ASP A 168 -4.57 -14.88 -15.07
C ASP A 168 -4.07 -14.69 -16.53
N GLY A 169 -4.46 -15.57 -17.46
CA GLY A 169 -4.16 -15.46 -18.89
C GLY A 169 -2.73 -15.83 -19.30
N ILE A 170 -1.96 -16.43 -18.40
CA ILE A 170 -0.56 -16.83 -18.64
C ILE A 170 -0.57 -18.27 -19.17
N THR A 171 -0.70 -18.41 -20.50
CA THR A 171 -0.86 -19.71 -21.18
C THR A 171 0.43 -20.33 -21.69
N ASP A 172 1.47 -19.51 -21.93
CA ASP A 172 2.79 -19.98 -22.37
C ASP A 172 3.78 -19.99 -21.20
N TRP A 173 3.89 -21.16 -20.56
CA TRP A 173 4.80 -21.40 -19.46
C TRP A 173 6.10 -22.01 -19.98
N ALA A 174 7.07 -21.14 -20.33
CA ALA A 174 8.46 -21.53 -20.54
C ALA A 174 9.27 -21.17 -19.28
N PRO A 175 9.89 -22.15 -18.60
CA PRO A 175 10.61 -21.89 -17.37
C PRO A 175 11.78 -20.91 -17.60
N GLY A 176 11.73 -19.74 -16.95
CA GLY A 176 12.63 -18.60 -17.16
C GLY A 176 11.92 -17.32 -17.63
N ASN A 177 10.99 -17.43 -18.60
CA ASN A 177 10.24 -16.27 -19.10
C ASN A 177 9.17 -15.80 -18.10
N ALA A 178 8.59 -16.70 -17.31
CA ALA A 178 7.62 -16.34 -16.28
C ALA A 178 8.28 -15.63 -15.09
N ALA A 179 9.48 -16.04 -14.68
CA ALA A 179 10.25 -15.33 -13.65
C ALA A 179 10.66 -13.93 -14.14
N ALA A 180 11.11 -13.82 -15.39
CA ALA A 180 11.43 -12.53 -15.99
C ALA A 180 10.19 -11.65 -16.23
N LYS A 181 8.99 -12.20 -16.48
CA LYS A 181 7.73 -11.43 -16.58
C LYS A 181 7.10 -11.13 -15.23
N LEU A 182 7.32 -11.97 -14.22
CA LEU A 182 7.04 -11.64 -12.83
C LEU A 182 7.94 -10.47 -12.46
N VAL A 183 9.26 -10.59 -12.58
CA VAL A 183 10.24 -9.55 -12.19
C VAL A 183 10.20 -8.28 -13.06
N ASN A 184 9.96 -8.37 -14.38
CA ASN A 184 10.03 -7.24 -15.33
C ASN A 184 8.72 -6.97 -16.08
N GLY A 185 7.62 -7.64 -15.73
CA GLY A 185 6.31 -7.18 -16.19
C GLY A 185 6.06 -5.76 -15.67
N PRO A 186 5.06 -5.03 -16.20
CA PRO A 186 4.47 -3.99 -15.39
C PRO A 186 3.86 -4.75 -14.22
N TRP A 187 4.65 -4.97 -13.17
CA TRP A 187 4.11 -4.96 -11.83
C TRP A 187 3.17 -3.79 -11.89
N CYS A 188 1.89 -4.07 -11.69
CA CYS A 188 1.01 -3.09 -11.13
C CYS A 188 1.91 -2.35 -10.15
N GLU A 189 2.30 -1.09 -10.47
CA GLU A 189 2.50 -0.11 -9.43
C GLU A 189 1.36 -0.46 -8.52
N SER A 190 1.70 -1.01 -7.34
CA SER A 190 0.69 -1.37 -6.36
C SER A 190 -0.29 -0.24 -6.48
N SER A 191 -1.55 -0.54 -6.83
CA SER A 191 -2.58 0.45 -6.58
C SER A 191 -2.34 0.69 -5.10
N ALA A 192 -1.63 1.78 -4.81
CA ALA A 192 -1.26 2.21 -3.50
C ALA A 192 -2.61 2.64 -3.02
N GLY A 193 -3.40 1.66 -2.61
CA GLY A 193 -4.83 1.83 -2.47
C GLY A 193 -4.93 2.75 -1.30
N ASP A 194 -5.14 4.04 -1.57
CA ASP A 194 -4.88 5.18 -0.69
C ASP A 194 -4.41 4.75 0.70
N GLU A 195 -3.17 4.25 0.82
CA GLU A 195 -2.71 3.78 2.11
C GLU A 195 -2.34 5.04 2.87
N ALA A 196 -3.35 5.57 3.57
CA ALA A 196 -3.23 6.76 4.37
C ALA A 196 -2.19 6.52 5.46
N HIS A 197 -0.96 6.91 5.19
CA HIS A 197 0.12 6.88 6.16
C HIS A 197 -0.18 7.88 7.27
N ARG A 198 -0.36 7.36 8.49
CA ARG A 198 -0.47 8.21 9.67
C ARG A 198 0.91 8.69 10.06
N TYR A 199 1.05 9.99 10.24
CA TYR A 199 2.22 10.56 10.90
C TYR A 199 1.86 11.02 12.31
N LEU A 200 2.86 11.01 13.18
CA LEU A 200 2.80 11.60 14.51
C LEU A 200 3.41 13.00 14.42
N ASP A 201 2.63 14.03 14.69
CA ASP A 201 3.11 15.41 14.84
C ASP A 201 3.40 15.68 16.32
N ILE A 202 4.62 16.09 16.65
CA ILE A 202 5.10 16.21 18.03
C ILE A 202 6.15 17.30 18.18
N SER A 203 6.20 17.95 19.35
CA SER A 203 7.22 18.95 19.67
C SER A 203 8.65 18.40 19.55
N THR A 204 9.59 19.19 19.02
CA THR A 204 11.04 18.93 19.10
C THR A 204 11.54 18.78 20.54
N ALA A 205 10.81 19.33 21.52
CA ALA A 205 11.11 19.16 22.95
C ALA A 205 11.08 17.69 23.40
N HIS A 206 10.50 16.77 22.62
CA HIS A 206 10.44 15.34 22.96
C HIS A 206 11.71 14.53 22.65
N ILE A 207 12.70 15.16 22.04
CA ILE A 207 14.04 14.61 21.84
C ILE A 207 15.07 15.62 22.37
N SER A 208 16.25 15.15 22.75
CA SER A 208 17.34 16.02 23.18
C SER A 208 17.98 16.73 21.99
N GLN A 209 18.66 17.87 22.23
CA GLN A 209 19.47 18.55 21.22
C GLN A 209 20.50 17.61 20.57
N ALA A 210 21.10 16.69 21.34
CA ALA A 210 22.05 15.71 20.82
C ALA A 210 21.40 14.76 19.80
N THR A 211 20.15 14.36 20.06
CA THR A 211 19.35 13.55 19.15
C THR A 211 18.89 14.34 17.92
N MET A 212 18.56 15.63 18.06
CA MET A 212 18.29 16.50 16.90
C MET A 212 19.53 16.61 16.01
N ASN A 213 20.69 16.92 16.57
CA ASN A 213 21.95 17.01 15.83
C ASN A 213 22.29 15.67 15.13
N PHE A 214 21.98 14.55 15.78
CA PHE A 214 22.13 13.21 15.21
C PHE A 214 21.23 12.99 13.98
N LEU A 215 19.98 13.49 14.00
CA LEU A 215 19.05 13.40 12.89
C LEU A 215 19.48 14.32 11.74
N GLU A 216 19.78 15.59 12.03
CA GLU A 216 20.24 16.57 11.04
C GLU A 216 21.52 16.11 10.31
N GLY A 217 22.49 15.57 11.05
CA GLY A 217 23.72 15.02 10.48
C GLY A 217 23.50 13.82 9.54
N ARG A 218 22.28 13.30 9.47
CA ARG A 218 21.87 12.17 8.62
C ARG A 218 20.80 12.53 7.60
N ALA A 219 20.38 13.78 7.53
CA ALA A 219 19.42 14.25 6.53
C ALA A 219 19.93 13.87 5.12
N GLY A 220 19.06 13.23 4.33
CA GLY A 220 19.42 12.75 2.98
C GLY A 220 20.25 11.46 2.93
N SER A 221 20.54 10.81 4.07
CA SER A 221 21.20 9.48 4.10
C SER A 221 20.22 8.39 4.53
N ASN A 222 20.24 7.24 3.84
CA ASN A 222 19.35 6.10 4.12
C ASN A 222 19.97 5.09 5.12
N ALA A 223 20.91 5.53 5.95
CA ALA A 223 21.92 4.66 6.57
C ALA A 223 21.39 3.66 7.62
N ILE A 224 20.16 3.83 8.14
CA ILE A 224 19.57 2.97 9.19
C ILE A 224 18.08 2.64 8.93
N GLY A 225 17.69 2.37 7.68
CA GLY A 225 16.28 2.09 7.38
C GLY A 225 15.33 3.22 7.79
N GLN A 226 15.90 4.42 7.94
CA GLN A 226 15.23 5.64 8.35
C GLN A 226 15.49 6.67 7.26
N THR A 227 14.43 7.19 6.67
CA THR A 227 14.49 8.37 5.83
C THR A 227 14.34 9.59 6.72
N VAL A 228 15.34 10.47 6.68
CA VAL A 228 15.37 11.71 7.46
C VAL A 228 15.34 12.90 6.51
N ALA A 229 14.35 13.78 6.71
CA ALA A 229 14.19 15.03 5.96
C ALA A 229 14.08 16.20 6.94
N ALA A 230 15.20 16.90 7.14
CA ALA A 230 15.27 18.09 7.98
C ALA A 230 14.70 19.32 7.26
N TYR A 231 14.11 20.25 8.02
CA TYR A 231 13.61 21.54 7.57
C TYR A 231 13.88 22.62 8.63
N GLU A 232 13.59 23.88 8.33
CA GLU A 232 13.99 25.05 9.14
C GLU A 232 13.58 24.97 10.63
N TYR A 233 12.46 24.29 10.93
CA TYR A 233 11.87 24.23 12.28
C TYR A 233 11.77 22.81 12.84
N GLY A 234 12.39 21.82 12.20
CA GLY A 234 12.28 20.44 12.65
C GLY A 234 12.73 19.38 11.67
N VAL A 235 12.19 18.16 11.82
CA VAL A 235 12.60 17.02 11.00
C VAL A 235 11.49 15.98 10.84
N PHE A 236 11.34 15.45 9.62
CA PHE A 236 10.57 14.25 9.34
C PHE A 236 11.46 13.02 9.43
N VAL A 237 11.01 11.99 10.13
CA VAL A 237 11.72 10.73 10.30
C VAL A 237 10.76 9.56 10.09
N SER A 238 11.10 8.65 9.19
CA SER A 238 10.34 7.40 9.06
C SER A 238 10.53 6.54 10.31
N VAL A 239 9.45 5.91 10.76
CA VAL A 239 9.49 4.96 11.88
C VAL A 239 10.05 3.64 11.34
N PRO A 240 11.25 3.19 11.76
CA PRO A 240 11.83 1.96 11.24
C PRO A 240 11.03 0.75 11.70
N ASP A 241 11.21 -0.40 11.06
CA ASP A 241 10.75 -1.68 11.61
C ASP A 241 11.64 -2.13 12.77
N LEU A 242 11.07 -2.92 13.70
CA LEU A 242 11.79 -3.36 14.91
C LEU A 242 13.02 -4.21 14.60
N ALA A 243 13.00 -4.94 13.49
CA ALA A 243 14.14 -5.74 13.03
C ALA A 243 15.31 -4.86 12.57
N ASP A 244 15.03 -3.61 12.17
CA ASP A 244 16.00 -2.70 11.55
C ASP A 244 16.57 -1.67 12.54
N VAL A 245 16.07 -1.63 13.77
CA VAL A 245 16.60 -0.73 14.81
C VAL A 245 17.98 -1.22 15.26
N LYS A 246 19.03 -0.71 14.61
CA LYS A 246 20.41 -0.87 15.08
C LYS A 246 20.56 -0.26 16.48
N ASN A 247 21.53 -0.78 17.25
CA ASN A 247 21.84 -0.32 18.62
C ASN A 247 22.22 1.18 18.73
N ASP A 248 22.45 1.85 17.60
CA ASP A 248 22.93 3.22 17.52
C ASP A 248 21.82 4.29 17.57
N VAL A 249 20.54 3.91 17.70
CA VAL A 249 19.44 4.87 17.83
C VAL A 249 19.40 5.43 19.27
N PRO A 250 19.45 6.77 19.45
CA PRO A 250 19.30 7.41 20.75
C PRO A 250 18.05 6.95 21.51
N GLU A 251 18.16 6.84 22.84
CA GLU A 251 17.10 6.26 23.67
C GLU A 251 15.81 7.10 23.68
N ASP A 252 15.93 8.43 23.67
CA ASP A 252 14.78 9.34 23.54
C ASP A 252 14.05 9.17 22.20
N LEU A 253 14.77 9.10 21.08
CA LEU A 253 14.21 8.82 19.76
C LEU A 253 13.53 7.43 19.71
N ARG A 254 14.14 6.43 20.35
CA ARG A 254 13.57 5.09 20.47
C ARG A 254 12.23 5.09 21.20
N GLN A 255 12.10 5.89 22.27
CA GLN A 255 10.84 6.05 22.99
C GLN A 255 9.76 6.68 22.10
N VAL A 256 10.11 7.71 21.31
CA VAL A 256 9.18 8.32 20.35
C VAL A 256 8.75 7.33 19.27
N PHE A 257 9.69 6.55 18.70
CA PHE A 257 9.33 5.50 17.74
C PHE A 257 8.40 4.44 18.34
N ASN A 258 8.66 3.99 19.56
CA ASN A 258 7.77 3.05 20.24
C ASN A 258 6.37 3.66 20.49
N TYR A 259 6.31 4.96 20.79
CA TYR A 259 5.05 5.69 20.96
C TYR A 259 4.27 5.84 19.65
N ALA A 260 4.98 6.12 18.55
CA ALA A 260 4.43 6.20 17.19
C ALA A 260 3.91 4.85 16.70
N ARG A 261 4.68 3.76 16.90
CA ARG A 261 4.28 2.39 16.53
C ARG A 261 3.01 1.94 17.24
N LYS A 262 2.89 2.21 18.55
CA LYS A 262 1.65 1.90 19.31
C LYS A 262 0.40 2.57 18.71
N ARG A 263 0.58 3.67 17.97
CA ARG A 263 -0.48 4.41 17.26
C ARG A 263 -0.57 4.10 15.77
N LYS A 264 0.24 3.14 15.29
CA LYS A 264 0.33 2.75 13.88
C LYS A 264 0.66 3.96 12.98
N CYS A 265 1.59 4.80 13.44
CA CYS A 265 2.19 5.85 12.64
C CYS A 265 3.43 5.33 11.93
N SER A 266 3.60 5.67 10.66
CA SER A 266 4.76 5.30 9.83
C SER A 266 5.81 6.42 9.75
N VAL A 267 5.45 7.65 10.14
CA VAL A 267 6.33 8.82 10.13
C VAL A 267 6.15 9.61 11.43
N VAL A 268 7.23 10.23 11.90
CA VAL A 268 7.21 11.24 12.96
C VAL A 268 7.66 12.56 12.37
N ARG A 269 6.87 13.61 12.58
CA ARG A 269 7.26 15.00 12.37
C ARG A 269 7.61 15.59 13.73
N PHE A 270 8.87 15.92 13.92
CA PHE A 270 9.28 16.78 15.02
C PHE A 270 9.15 18.22 14.54
N ASP A 271 8.32 19.03 15.19
CA ASP A 271 8.17 20.47 14.92
C ASP A 271 8.41 21.29 16.19
N THR A 272 9.03 22.46 16.05
CA THR A 272 9.27 23.37 17.18
C THR A 272 7.97 23.82 17.83
N ASP A 273 6.89 23.96 17.05
CA ASP A 273 5.56 24.32 17.54
C ASP A 273 4.61 23.13 17.77
N GLY A 274 5.11 21.90 17.57
CA GLY A 274 4.34 20.68 17.69
C GLY A 274 3.80 20.43 19.11
N ASP A 275 2.77 19.60 19.20
CA ASP A 275 2.12 19.31 20.48
C ASP A 275 3.03 18.53 21.45
N GLY A 276 2.88 18.87 22.73
CA GLY A 276 3.49 18.12 23.82
C GLY A 276 2.67 16.88 24.21
N HIS A 277 3.32 15.74 24.42
CA HIS A 277 2.72 14.50 24.89
C HIS A 277 3.24 14.09 26.27
N ARG A 278 2.31 13.95 27.24
CA ARG A 278 2.62 13.65 28.64
C ARG A 278 3.31 12.30 28.87
N ASP A 279 3.17 11.38 27.92
CA ASP A 279 3.73 10.02 27.99
C ASP A 279 5.17 9.95 27.46
N LEU A 280 5.71 11.05 26.96
CA LEU A 280 7.06 11.14 26.41
C LEU A 280 7.88 12.14 27.24
N PRO A 281 9.19 11.89 27.40
CA PRO A 281 10.07 12.84 28.07
C PRO A 281 10.10 14.17 27.31
N THR A 282 10.34 15.26 28.03
CA THR A 282 10.58 16.59 27.45
C THR A 282 11.93 17.11 27.90
N PHE A 283 12.64 17.77 27.00
CA PHE A 283 13.96 18.34 27.21
C PHE A 283 13.90 19.85 26.99
N ASP A 284 14.73 20.58 27.74
CA ASP A 284 14.88 22.04 27.63
C ASP A 284 16.16 22.34 26.85
N TRP A 285 16.02 22.81 25.61
CA TRP A 285 17.12 23.22 24.74
C TRP A 285 16.67 24.20 23.66
#